data_AF-A0A7C7TUW7-F1
#
_entry.id   AF-A0A7C7TUW7-F1
#
_cell.length_a   1.000
_cell.length_b   1.000
_cell.length_c   1.000
_cell.angle_alpha   90.00
_cell.angle_beta   90.00
_cell.angle_gamma   90.00
#
_symmetry.space_group_name_H-M   'P 1'
#
loop_
_entity.id
_entity.type
_entity.pdbx_description
1 polymer ?
#
loop_
_entity_poly.entity_id
_entity_poly.type
_entity_poly.pdbx_seq_one_letter_code
_entity_poly.pdbx_strand_id
1 'polypeptide(L)'
;MAKCRGFCVGGVIKVINSKQIKSVLLAAATWLCLANGVSAVEQPGLVLIENYCLDCHDSDSQKGEVDLEAALGAKPLVKNMDLWRTVISRIENGDMPPKKKPQPKPEEKERLLNWLDSEINHFDYSQVDNPGYEPVRRLTHIEFSNTLRDLLGLDLNLVADFPIDLSGTSGFENSANTLFLQPILMERYLSAVDKAVEAVVPLDSKPSVDSPVFVAWPSGKITKKEAARKIIDRFMLRAFRRLPTEDEAKELHGVYARSRKAGESFQMSIRRALGAALVSPAFLLKSEIAQDTD
;
A
#
# COMPACT_ATOMS: atom_id res chain seq x y z
N MET A 1 10.48 42.64 -28.69
CA MET A 1 11.64 43.57 -28.65
C MET A 1 12.90 42.76 -28.44
N ALA A 2 13.80 42.79 -29.42
CA ALA A 2 15.07 42.08 -29.39
C ALA A 2 16.07 42.75 -28.43
N LYS A 3 16.99 41.95 -27.86
CA LYS A 3 18.40 42.33 -27.74
C LYS A 3 19.31 41.13 -27.47
N CYS A 4 20.12 40.85 -28.49
CA CYS A 4 21.29 39.96 -28.48
C CYS A 4 22.42 40.51 -27.60
N ARG A 5 23.32 39.61 -27.17
CA ARG A 5 24.81 39.70 -27.05
C ARG A 5 25.26 38.75 -25.93
N GLY A 6 26.30 37.93 -26.02
CA GLY A 6 27.29 37.65 -27.06
C GLY A 6 28.08 36.42 -26.60
N PHE A 7 28.56 35.64 -27.56
CA PHE A 7 29.32 34.40 -27.36
C PHE A 7 30.82 34.73 -27.50
N CYS A 8 31.64 34.36 -26.50
CA CYS A 8 33.10 34.26 -26.66
C CYS A 8 33.45 32.83 -27.03
N VAL A 9 34.14 32.68 -28.16
CA VAL A 9 34.59 31.41 -28.75
C VAL A 9 36.00 31.08 -28.27
N GLY A 10 36.25 29.82 -27.95
CA GLY A 10 37.58 29.24 -27.92
C GLY A 10 37.50 27.72 -28.03
N GLY A 11 38.06 27.12 -29.08
CA GLY A 11 38.26 25.66 -29.13
C GLY A 11 38.13 25.00 -30.51
N VAL A 12 39.06 25.31 -31.40
CA VAL A 12 39.68 24.45 -32.43
C VAL A 12 39.04 23.07 -32.69
N ILE A 13 38.46 22.86 -33.89
CA ILE A 13 38.35 21.52 -34.50
C ILE A 13 38.77 21.57 -35.98
N LYS A 14 39.69 20.64 -36.26
CA LYS A 14 40.39 20.25 -37.49
C LYS A 14 39.71 20.53 -38.83
N VAL A 15 40.54 21.07 -39.72
CA VAL A 15 40.42 21.04 -41.19
C VAL A 15 40.27 19.60 -41.69
N ILE A 16 39.18 19.32 -42.41
CA ILE A 16 39.02 18.11 -43.24
C ILE A 16 38.87 18.54 -44.70
N ASN A 17 39.59 17.81 -45.55
CA ASN A 17 40.02 18.12 -46.90
C ASN A 17 38.90 18.04 -47.97
N SER A 18 39.02 18.87 -49.01
CA SER A 18 37.99 19.26 -49.98
C SER A 18 37.89 18.37 -51.22
N LYS A 19 37.61 17.08 -51.06
CA LYS A 19 37.26 16.22 -52.21
C LYS A 19 36.24 15.17 -51.76
N GLN A 20 34.96 15.46 -51.98
CA GLN A 20 33.84 14.55 -52.34
C GLN A 20 32.51 15.31 -52.15
N ILE A 21 32.33 16.38 -52.94
CA ILE A 21 31.03 17.03 -53.14
C ILE A 21 30.65 16.69 -54.57
N LYS A 22 29.75 15.70 -54.75
CA LYS A 22 28.94 15.43 -55.95
C LYS A 22 28.27 14.06 -55.80
N SER A 23 27.11 14.01 -55.13
CA SER A 23 26.04 13.02 -55.38
C SER A 23 25.05 12.92 -54.21
N VAL A 24 24.28 13.98 -53.90
CA VAL A 24 23.01 13.83 -53.16
C VAL A 24 22.01 14.89 -53.64
N LEU A 25 21.51 14.70 -54.86
CA LEU A 25 20.34 15.39 -55.40
C LEU A 25 19.62 14.40 -56.33
N LEU A 26 18.96 13.39 -55.74
CA LEU A 26 17.80 12.68 -56.28
C LEU A 26 17.34 11.59 -55.29
N ALA A 27 16.50 11.97 -54.33
CA ALA A 27 15.61 11.05 -53.60
C ALA A 27 14.54 11.88 -52.86
N ALA A 28 13.89 12.79 -53.58
CA ALA A 28 12.71 13.52 -53.14
C ALA A 28 11.51 13.03 -53.97
N ALA A 29 11.10 11.80 -53.72
CA ALA A 29 9.82 11.23 -54.10
C ALA A 29 9.70 9.89 -53.38
N THR A 30 8.48 9.53 -52.97
CA THR A 30 8.11 8.27 -52.29
C THR A 30 8.53 8.13 -50.82
N TRP A 31 8.05 9.03 -49.96
CA TRP A 31 7.56 8.66 -48.63
C TRP A 31 6.07 9.01 -48.57
N LEU A 32 5.30 8.26 -49.35
CA LEU A 32 3.84 8.26 -49.31
C LEU A 32 3.44 7.06 -48.42
N CYS A 33 2.71 7.37 -47.35
CA CYS A 33 1.87 6.46 -46.56
C CYS A 33 2.49 5.15 -46.05
N LEU A 34 2.94 5.17 -44.78
CA LEU A 34 2.57 4.14 -43.80
C LEU A 34 2.38 4.80 -42.44
N ALA A 35 1.39 5.69 -42.35
CA ALA A 35 0.68 5.88 -41.10
C ALA A 35 -0.19 4.62 -40.92
N ASN A 36 0.40 3.54 -40.41
CA ASN A 36 -0.41 2.50 -39.80
C ASN A 36 -1.05 3.16 -38.60
N GLY A 37 -2.33 3.53 -38.77
CA GLY A 37 -3.18 3.87 -37.66
C GLY A 37 -3.06 2.74 -36.65
N VAL A 38 -2.65 3.09 -35.43
CA VAL A 38 -3.00 2.29 -34.27
C VAL A 38 -4.51 2.39 -34.22
N SER A 39 -5.20 1.47 -34.90
CA SER A 39 -6.61 1.24 -34.63
C SER A 39 -6.66 0.94 -33.13
N ALA A 40 -7.28 1.82 -32.36
CA ALA A 40 -7.75 1.45 -31.04
C ALA A 40 -8.41 0.09 -31.22
N VAL A 41 -7.96 -0.93 -30.47
CA VAL A 41 -8.63 -2.23 -30.48
C VAL A 41 -10.08 -1.93 -30.14
N GLU A 42 -10.98 -1.99 -31.14
CA GLU A 42 -12.41 -1.91 -30.91
C GLU A 42 -12.69 -3.05 -29.95
N GLN A 43 -12.91 -2.72 -28.67
CA GLN A 43 -13.23 -3.67 -27.62
C GLN A 43 -14.60 -4.25 -27.98
N PRO A 44 -14.68 -5.47 -28.56
CA PRO A 44 -15.90 -5.89 -29.24
C PRO A 44 -17.09 -5.99 -28.28
N GLY A 45 -16.82 -6.21 -26.98
CA GLY A 45 -17.85 -6.22 -25.94
C GLY A 45 -18.39 -4.83 -25.57
N LEU A 46 -17.58 -3.76 -25.62
CA LEU A 46 -18.02 -2.40 -25.28
C LEU A 46 -19.12 -1.92 -26.24
N VAL A 47 -18.89 -2.10 -27.55
CA VAL A 47 -19.86 -1.75 -28.60
C VAL A 47 -21.18 -2.50 -28.41
N LEU A 48 -21.13 -3.76 -27.93
CA LEU A 48 -22.33 -4.54 -27.66
C LEU A 48 -23.09 -4.02 -26.43
N ILE A 49 -22.40 -3.55 -25.39
CA ILE A 49 -23.05 -2.90 -24.23
C ILE A 49 -23.72 -1.59 -24.65
N GLU A 50 -23.04 -0.77 -25.44
CA GLU A 50 -23.59 0.48 -25.97
C GLU A 50 -24.88 0.25 -26.76
N ASN A 51 -24.89 -0.76 -27.63
CA ASN A 51 -26.03 -1.06 -28.50
C ASN A 51 -27.24 -1.70 -27.78
N TYR A 52 -26.99 -2.54 -26.76
CA TYR A 52 -28.05 -3.38 -26.18
C TYR A 52 -28.43 -2.99 -24.75
N CYS A 53 -27.61 -2.21 -24.03
CA CYS A 53 -27.79 -1.96 -22.61
C CYS A 53 -27.99 -0.49 -22.26
N LEU A 54 -27.25 0.44 -22.87
CA LEU A 54 -27.22 1.84 -22.45
C LEU A 54 -28.53 2.60 -22.71
N ASP A 55 -29.36 2.15 -23.66
CA ASP A 55 -30.74 2.65 -23.87
C ASP A 55 -31.63 2.65 -22.61
N CYS A 56 -31.26 1.89 -21.57
CA CYS A 56 -32.04 1.70 -20.35
C CYS A 56 -31.21 1.80 -19.07
N HIS A 57 -29.90 1.55 -19.14
CA HIS A 57 -28.97 1.51 -18.02
C HIS A 57 -27.85 2.55 -18.17
N ASP A 58 -28.16 3.72 -18.72
CA ASP A 58 -27.31 4.90 -18.73
C ASP A 58 -27.45 5.70 -17.42
N SER A 59 -26.65 6.76 -17.28
CA SER A 59 -26.69 7.64 -16.11
C SER A 59 -27.99 8.42 -15.95
N ASP A 60 -28.82 8.55 -16.99
CA ASP A 60 -30.10 9.26 -16.94
C ASP A 60 -31.28 8.34 -16.59
N SER A 61 -31.39 7.18 -17.25
CA SER A 61 -32.56 6.28 -17.13
C SER A 61 -32.45 5.32 -15.94
N GLN A 62 -31.24 4.84 -15.64
CA GLN A 62 -30.91 3.96 -14.51
C GLN A 62 -31.97 2.88 -14.17
N LYS A 63 -32.49 2.17 -15.18
CA LYS A 63 -33.58 1.21 -14.94
C LYS A 63 -33.12 0.10 -13.99
N GLY A 64 -33.93 -0.15 -12.96
CA GLY A 64 -33.60 -1.14 -11.94
C GLY A 64 -32.42 -0.71 -11.05
N GLU A 65 -32.18 0.61 -10.93
CA GLU A 65 -31.10 1.18 -10.10
C GLU A 65 -29.69 0.75 -10.58
N VAL A 66 -29.56 0.51 -11.88
CA VAL A 66 -28.30 0.10 -12.52
C VAL A 66 -27.87 1.15 -13.55
N ASP A 67 -26.68 1.71 -13.32
CA ASP A 67 -25.96 2.62 -14.22
C ASP A 67 -24.70 1.92 -14.74
N LEU A 68 -24.75 1.45 -15.99
CA LEU A 68 -23.63 0.80 -16.66
C LEU A 68 -22.68 1.81 -17.31
N GLU A 69 -23.14 3.03 -17.59
CA GLU A 69 -22.29 4.09 -18.14
C GLU A 69 -21.23 4.51 -17.11
N ALA A 70 -21.65 4.78 -15.87
CA ALA A 70 -20.74 5.03 -14.76
C ALA A 70 -19.85 3.81 -14.46
N ALA A 71 -20.39 2.59 -14.52
CA ALA A 71 -19.64 1.37 -14.26
C ALA A 71 -18.55 1.10 -15.30
N LEU A 72 -18.80 1.45 -16.58
CA LEU A 72 -17.82 1.35 -17.67
C LEU A 72 -16.71 2.40 -17.54
N GLY A 73 -17.05 3.60 -17.05
CA GLY A 73 -16.09 4.66 -16.77
C GLY A 73 -15.14 4.34 -15.60
N ALA A 74 -15.60 3.55 -14.64
CA ALA A 74 -14.80 3.12 -13.49
C ALA A 74 -13.81 1.99 -13.84
N LYS A 75 -12.70 2.33 -14.50
CA LYS A 75 -11.63 1.38 -14.84
C LYS A 75 -10.67 1.12 -13.66
N PRO A 76 -10.12 -0.11 -13.52
CA PRO A 76 -10.50 -1.32 -14.26
C PRO A 76 -11.90 -1.81 -13.85
N LEU A 77 -12.59 -2.54 -14.75
CA LEU A 77 -14.01 -2.90 -14.55
C LEU A 77 -14.27 -3.72 -13.27
N VAL A 78 -13.26 -4.45 -12.79
CA VAL A 78 -13.28 -5.16 -11.50
C VAL A 78 -13.61 -4.27 -10.29
N LYS A 79 -13.51 -2.93 -10.41
CA LYS A 79 -14.01 -2.01 -9.36
C LYS A 79 -15.50 -2.20 -9.05
N ASN A 80 -16.30 -2.62 -10.04
CA ASN A 80 -17.72 -2.91 -9.91
C ASN A 80 -18.00 -4.41 -10.11
N MET A 81 -17.13 -5.28 -9.61
CA MET A 81 -17.16 -6.73 -9.88
C MET A 81 -18.53 -7.38 -9.58
N ASP A 82 -19.18 -7.04 -8.47
CA ASP A 82 -20.48 -7.64 -8.11
C ASP A 82 -21.61 -7.26 -9.08
N LEU A 83 -21.61 -6.00 -9.54
CA LEU A 83 -22.50 -5.53 -10.59
C LEU A 83 -22.24 -6.31 -11.89
N TRP A 84 -20.98 -6.39 -12.32
CA TRP A 84 -20.64 -7.07 -13.57
C TRP A 84 -20.92 -8.57 -13.52
N ARG A 85 -20.72 -9.24 -12.39
CA ARG A 85 -21.14 -10.64 -12.19
C ARG A 85 -22.65 -10.82 -12.33
N THR A 86 -23.41 -9.85 -11.81
CA THR A 86 -24.87 -9.84 -12.00
C THR A 86 -25.23 -9.65 -13.48
N VAL A 87 -24.56 -8.72 -14.17
CA VAL A 87 -24.77 -8.48 -15.61
C VAL A 87 -24.46 -9.73 -16.43
N ILE A 88 -23.30 -10.37 -16.20
CA ILE A 88 -22.90 -11.65 -16.82
C ILE A 88 -24.01 -12.68 -16.61
N SER A 89 -24.46 -12.88 -15.37
CA SER A 89 -25.52 -13.86 -15.07
C SER A 89 -26.84 -13.55 -15.78
N ARG A 90 -27.25 -12.28 -15.88
CA ARG A 90 -28.48 -11.88 -16.60
C ARG A 90 -28.37 -12.12 -18.10
N ILE A 91 -27.20 -11.89 -18.69
CA ILE A 91 -26.93 -12.16 -20.10
C ILE A 91 -26.93 -13.66 -20.35
N GLU A 92 -26.23 -14.45 -19.53
CA GLU A 92 -26.18 -15.91 -19.60
C GLU A 92 -27.59 -16.52 -19.61
N ASN A 93 -28.43 -16.09 -18.65
CA ASN A 93 -29.82 -16.54 -18.52
C ASN A 93 -30.76 -16.01 -19.62
N GLY A 94 -30.33 -15.02 -20.41
CA GLY A 94 -31.17 -14.39 -21.44
C GLY A 94 -32.27 -13.51 -20.86
N ASP A 95 -32.10 -13.02 -19.63
CA ASP A 95 -33.00 -12.07 -18.98
C ASP A 95 -32.85 -10.66 -19.58
N MET A 96 -31.62 -10.32 -19.98
CA MET A 96 -31.25 -9.02 -20.53
C MET A 96 -30.60 -9.15 -21.91
N PRO A 97 -30.99 -8.30 -22.89
CA PRO A 97 -32.06 -7.30 -22.80
C PRO A 97 -33.47 -7.91 -22.61
N PRO A 98 -34.50 -7.17 -22.16
CA PRO A 98 -35.84 -7.72 -21.99
C PRO A 98 -36.41 -8.25 -23.31
N LYS A 99 -37.28 -9.28 -23.28
CA LYS A 99 -37.87 -9.92 -24.48
C LYS A 99 -38.54 -8.96 -25.49
N LYS A 100 -38.93 -7.75 -25.06
CA LYS A 100 -39.55 -6.71 -25.91
C LYS A 100 -38.53 -5.82 -26.63
N LYS A 101 -37.24 -5.99 -26.37
CA LYS A 101 -36.12 -5.23 -26.94
C LYS A 101 -35.28 -6.12 -27.87
N PRO A 102 -34.53 -5.53 -28.82
CA PRO A 102 -33.60 -6.28 -29.67
C PRO A 102 -32.68 -7.16 -28.84
N GLN A 103 -32.57 -8.43 -29.24
CA GLN A 103 -31.68 -9.40 -28.60
C GLN A 103 -30.40 -9.53 -29.41
N PRO A 104 -29.23 -9.66 -28.76
CA PRO A 104 -28.00 -10.00 -29.46
C PRO A 104 -28.12 -11.38 -30.12
N LYS A 105 -27.49 -11.54 -31.28
CA LYS A 105 -27.35 -12.86 -31.92
C LYS A 105 -26.52 -13.79 -31.03
N PRO A 106 -26.65 -15.12 -31.17
CA PRO A 106 -25.87 -16.07 -30.36
C PRO A 106 -24.35 -15.79 -30.37
N GLU A 107 -23.80 -15.47 -31.55
CA GLU A 107 -22.38 -15.13 -31.71
C GLU A 107 -22.00 -13.81 -31.00
N GLU A 108 -22.89 -12.82 -31.02
CA GLU A 108 -22.66 -11.54 -30.34
C GLU A 108 -22.74 -11.71 -28.83
N LYS A 109 -23.70 -12.50 -28.34
CA LYS A 109 -23.83 -12.85 -26.93
C LYS A 109 -22.58 -13.56 -26.42
N GLU A 110 -22.07 -14.54 -27.17
CA GLU A 110 -20.84 -15.25 -26.80
C GLU A 110 -19.63 -14.31 -26.75
N ARG A 111 -19.47 -13.43 -27.74
CA ARG A 111 -18.39 -12.42 -27.74
C ARG A 111 -18.48 -11.48 -26.54
N LEU A 112 -19.67 -11.02 -26.19
CA LEU A 112 -19.89 -10.14 -25.04
C LEU A 112 -19.52 -10.86 -23.72
N LEU A 113 -19.97 -12.10 -23.55
CA LEU A 113 -19.66 -12.89 -22.36
C LEU A 113 -18.17 -13.17 -22.23
N ASN A 114 -17.49 -13.56 -23.32
CA ASN A 114 -16.05 -13.80 -23.31
C ASN A 114 -15.25 -12.53 -22.97
N TRP A 115 -15.69 -11.38 -23.49
CA TRP A 115 -15.07 -10.10 -23.15
C TRP A 115 -15.26 -9.76 -21.66
N LEU A 116 -16.50 -9.84 -21.14
CA LEU A 116 -16.78 -9.60 -19.72
C LEU A 116 -16.03 -10.57 -18.81
N ASP A 117 -15.94 -11.85 -19.19
CA ASP A 117 -15.20 -12.86 -18.44
C ASP A 117 -13.70 -12.52 -18.38
N SER A 118 -13.11 -12.08 -19.49
CA SER A 118 -11.72 -11.64 -19.53
C SER A 118 -11.45 -10.38 -18.70
N GLU A 119 -12.38 -9.43 -18.69
CA GLU A 119 -12.24 -8.17 -17.95
C GLU A 119 -12.56 -8.30 -16.45
N ILE A 120 -13.31 -9.31 -16.04
CA ILE A 120 -13.83 -9.44 -14.67
C ILE A 120 -13.29 -10.68 -13.95
N ASN A 121 -13.48 -11.87 -14.52
CA ASN A 121 -13.11 -13.12 -13.86
C ASN A 121 -11.62 -13.49 -14.08
N HIS A 122 -11.06 -13.07 -15.21
CA HIS A 122 -9.67 -13.32 -15.58
C HIS A 122 -8.82 -12.03 -15.66
N PHE A 123 -9.24 -10.99 -14.95
CA PHE A 123 -8.50 -9.75 -14.87
C PHE A 123 -7.10 -9.96 -14.27
N ASP A 124 -6.07 -9.45 -14.95
CA ASP A 124 -4.68 -9.54 -14.48
C ASP A 124 -4.38 -8.46 -13.44
N TYR A 125 -4.51 -8.82 -12.16
CA TYR A 125 -4.17 -7.93 -11.04
C TYR A 125 -2.68 -7.56 -10.95
N SER A 126 -1.78 -8.23 -11.68
CA SER A 126 -0.36 -7.85 -11.69
C SER A 126 -0.10 -6.51 -12.38
N GLN A 127 -1.06 -6.03 -13.19
CA GLN A 127 -1.00 -4.71 -13.83
C GLN A 127 -1.50 -3.58 -12.92
N VAL A 128 -1.99 -3.90 -11.71
CA VAL A 128 -2.48 -2.90 -10.76
C VAL A 128 -1.33 -2.44 -9.88
N ASP A 129 -0.74 -1.30 -10.23
CA ASP A 129 0.34 -0.68 -9.44
C ASP A 129 -0.18 -0.14 -8.10
N ASN A 130 -1.37 0.47 -8.11
CA ASN A 130 -1.99 1.05 -6.93
C ASN A 130 -3.36 0.39 -6.67
N PRO A 131 -3.48 -0.51 -5.68
CA PRO A 131 -4.75 -1.17 -5.35
C PRO A 131 -5.76 -0.22 -4.69
N GLY A 132 -5.37 1.03 -4.42
CA GLY A 132 -6.21 2.05 -3.79
C GLY A 132 -5.93 2.20 -2.30
N TYR A 133 -6.86 2.84 -1.62
CA TYR A 133 -6.76 3.12 -0.20
C TYR A 133 -7.17 1.90 0.64
N GLU A 134 -6.28 1.44 1.52
CA GLU A 134 -6.61 0.48 2.58
C GLU A 134 -6.71 1.23 3.92
N PRO A 135 -7.83 1.07 4.67
CA PRO A 135 -7.96 1.68 5.98
C PRO A 135 -6.88 1.21 6.96
N VAL A 136 -6.50 2.10 7.87
CA VAL A 136 -5.57 1.76 8.95
C VAL A 136 -6.19 0.66 9.83
N ARG A 137 -5.41 -0.38 10.10
CA ARG A 137 -5.81 -1.51 10.94
C ARG A 137 -4.83 -1.76 12.06
N ARG A 138 -5.27 -2.35 13.17
CA ARG A 138 -4.31 -2.89 14.15
C ARG A 138 -3.68 -4.19 13.65
N LEU A 139 -2.65 -4.63 14.35
CA LEU A 139 -2.17 -6.00 14.24
C LEU A 139 -3.22 -7.00 14.74
N THR A 140 -3.27 -8.17 14.11
CA THR A 140 -3.93 -9.32 14.74
C THR A 140 -3.20 -9.69 16.02
N HIS A 141 -3.86 -10.42 16.92
CA HIS A 141 -3.24 -10.86 18.17
C HIS A 141 -2.06 -11.79 17.92
N ILE A 142 -2.12 -12.61 16.87
CA ILE A 142 -1.01 -13.45 16.40
C ILE A 142 0.14 -12.59 15.84
N GLU A 143 -0.15 -11.61 14.98
CA GLU A 143 0.86 -10.68 14.45
C GLU A 143 1.58 -9.93 15.60
N PHE A 144 0.84 -9.44 16.58
CA PHE A 144 1.37 -8.75 17.75
C PHE A 144 2.26 -9.67 18.60
N SER A 145 1.79 -10.88 18.92
CA SER A 145 2.55 -11.86 19.70
C SER A 145 3.87 -12.25 19.01
N ASN A 146 3.82 -12.54 17.71
CA ASN A 146 5.01 -12.86 16.92
C ASN A 146 5.99 -11.68 16.85
N THR A 147 5.48 -10.46 16.72
CA THR A 147 6.31 -9.24 16.72
C THR A 147 7.02 -9.06 18.06
N LEU A 148 6.33 -9.24 19.19
CA LEU A 148 6.96 -9.17 20.51
C LEU A 148 8.02 -10.26 20.70
N ARG A 149 7.75 -11.49 20.23
CA ARG A 149 8.72 -12.59 20.26
C ARG A 149 9.99 -12.23 19.48
N ASP A 150 9.87 -11.69 18.27
CA ASP A 150 11.03 -11.29 17.46
C ASP A 150 11.82 -10.13 18.11
N LEU A 151 11.12 -9.10 18.58
CA LEU A 151 11.76 -7.91 19.13
C LEU A 151 12.46 -8.18 20.46
N LEU A 152 11.81 -8.94 21.34
CA LEU A 152 12.20 -9.09 22.73
C LEU A 152 12.83 -10.45 23.03
N GLY A 153 12.74 -11.42 22.11
CA GLY A 153 13.22 -12.78 22.33
C GLY A 153 12.40 -13.55 23.36
N LEU A 154 11.15 -13.16 23.59
CA LEU A 154 10.26 -13.75 24.59
C LEU A 154 9.39 -14.84 23.97
N ASP A 155 9.45 -16.05 24.53
CA ASP A 155 8.49 -17.11 24.24
C ASP A 155 7.38 -17.15 25.30
N LEU A 156 6.57 -16.09 25.34
CA LEU A 156 5.45 -15.92 26.28
C LEU A 156 4.16 -15.73 25.51
N ASN A 157 3.10 -16.42 25.91
CA ASN A 157 1.76 -16.16 25.40
C ASN A 157 1.13 -14.95 26.09
N LEU A 158 1.47 -13.75 25.61
CA LEU A 158 0.99 -12.47 26.16
C LEU A 158 -0.42 -12.10 25.71
N VAL A 159 -1.00 -12.84 24.78
CA VAL A 159 -2.32 -12.56 24.18
C VAL A 159 -3.38 -13.60 24.52
N ALA A 160 -3.11 -14.49 25.49
CA ALA A 160 -4.02 -15.59 25.85
C ALA A 160 -5.43 -15.13 26.25
N ASP A 161 -5.54 -13.97 26.91
CA ASP A 161 -6.80 -13.42 27.43
C ASP A 161 -7.42 -12.37 26.50
N PHE A 162 -6.95 -12.27 25.26
CA PHE A 162 -7.49 -11.34 24.27
C PHE A 162 -8.75 -11.95 23.64
N PRO A 163 -9.75 -11.13 23.26
CA PRO A 163 -10.89 -11.63 22.48
C PRO A 163 -10.42 -12.18 21.13
N ILE A 164 -11.27 -12.97 20.47
CA ILE A 164 -10.93 -13.52 19.16
C ILE A 164 -11.02 -12.40 18.10
N ASP A 165 -10.05 -12.37 17.18
CA ASP A 165 -10.08 -11.50 16.00
C ASP A 165 -11.16 -11.98 15.03
N LEU A 166 -12.01 -11.06 14.55
CA LEU A 166 -13.07 -11.40 13.59
C LEU A 166 -12.51 -11.47 12.17
N SER A 167 -12.94 -12.48 11.41
CA SER A 167 -12.67 -12.59 9.98
C SER A 167 -13.46 -11.54 9.20
N GLY A 168 -12.80 -10.87 8.25
CA GLY A 168 -13.46 -9.98 7.30
C GLY A 168 -14.32 -10.74 6.29
N THR A 169 -15.04 -10.02 5.43
CA THR A 169 -15.88 -10.58 4.36
C THR A 169 -15.13 -11.56 3.45
N SER A 170 -13.82 -11.36 3.27
CA SER A 170 -12.93 -12.22 2.48
C SER A 170 -12.54 -13.53 3.20
N GLY A 171 -12.90 -13.70 4.48
CA GLY A 171 -12.51 -14.84 5.30
C GLY A 171 -11.16 -14.71 6.00
N PHE A 172 -10.40 -13.64 5.73
CA PHE A 172 -9.11 -13.39 6.38
C PHE A 172 -9.27 -12.59 7.68
N GLU A 173 -8.51 -12.98 8.71
CA GLU A 173 -8.48 -12.31 10.02
C GLU A 173 -7.70 -10.98 10.00
N ASN A 174 -6.87 -10.74 8.98
CA ASN A 174 -6.00 -9.58 8.85
C ASN A 174 -6.63 -8.42 8.07
N SER A 175 -7.96 -8.37 7.95
CA SER A 175 -8.67 -7.36 7.18
C SER A 175 -8.91 -6.07 7.98
N ALA A 176 -8.77 -4.90 7.35
CA ALA A 176 -8.97 -3.63 8.05
C ALA A 176 -10.43 -3.37 8.45
N ASN A 177 -11.40 -4.02 7.77
CA ASN A 177 -12.82 -3.85 8.07
C ASN A 177 -13.24 -4.44 9.43
N THR A 178 -12.46 -5.34 10.02
CA THR A 178 -12.73 -5.93 11.35
C THR A 178 -11.73 -5.54 12.42
N LEU A 179 -10.53 -5.10 12.03
CA LEU A 179 -9.42 -4.82 12.94
C LEU A 179 -9.31 -3.35 13.37
N PHE A 180 -10.39 -2.85 13.98
CA PHE A 180 -10.37 -1.56 14.68
C PHE A 180 -9.87 -1.70 16.12
N LEU A 181 -9.34 -0.60 16.67
CA LEU A 181 -8.78 -0.59 18.03
C LEU A 181 -9.84 -0.16 19.04
N GLN A 182 -10.42 -1.14 19.74
CA GLN A 182 -11.40 -0.90 20.80
C GLN A 182 -10.71 -0.47 22.10
N PRO A 183 -11.34 0.38 22.95
CA PRO A 183 -10.76 0.79 24.22
C PRO A 183 -10.37 -0.38 25.14
N ILE A 184 -11.21 -1.42 25.22
CA ILE A 184 -10.93 -2.63 26.02
C ILE A 184 -9.68 -3.37 25.54
N LEU A 185 -9.42 -3.36 24.22
CA LEU A 185 -8.21 -3.95 23.65
C LEU A 185 -6.98 -3.14 24.02
N MET A 186 -7.08 -1.80 24.08
CA MET A 186 -5.96 -0.96 24.49
C MET A 186 -5.48 -1.30 25.90
N GLU A 187 -6.38 -1.51 26.85
CA GLU A 187 -6.02 -1.93 28.21
C GLU A 187 -5.27 -3.27 28.22
N ARG A 188 -5.70 -4.22 27.37
CA ARG A 188 -5.05 -5.52 27.19
C ARG A 188 -3.66 -5.36 26.57
N TYR A 189 -3.51 -4.52 25.55
CA TYR A 189 -2.21 -4.21 24.94
C TYR A 189 -1.25 -3.56 25.93
N LEU A 190 -1.69 -2.57 26.69
CA LEU A 190 -0.88 -1.93 27.74
C LEU A 190 -0.40 -2.98 28.76
N SER A 191 -1.30 -3.83 29.26
CA SER A 191 -0.94 -4.89 30.21
C SER A 191 0.03 -5.92 29.63
N ALA A 192 -0.16 -6.32 28.37
CA ALA A 192 0.73 -7.24 27.68
C ALA A 192 2.12 -6.64 27.48
N VAL A 193 2.19 -5.36 27.08
CA VAL A 193 3.46 -4.63 26.89
C VAL A 193 4.18 -4.47 28.22
N ASP A 194 3.49 -4.10 29.29
CA ASP A 194 4.10 -3.95 30.62
C ASP A 194 4.76 -5.26 31.08
N LYS A 195 4.05 -6.38 30.96
CA LYS A 195 4.61 -7.72 31.24
C LYS A 195 5.83 -8.03 30.36
N ALA A 196 5.77 -7.67 29.08
CA ALA A 196 6.85 -7.93 28.13
C ALA A 196 8.12 -7.13 28.46
N VAL A 197 8.00 -5.82 28.71
CA VAL A 197 9.16 -4.98 29.03
C VAL A 197 9.73 -5.30 30.41
N GLU A 198 8.88 -5.73 31.35
CA GLU A 198 9.31 -6.22 32.65
C GLU A 198 10.18 -7.47 32.54
N ALA A 199 9.76 -8.44 31.73
CA ALA A 199 10.49 -9.67 31.52
C ALA A 199 11.88 -9.45 30.87
N VAL A 200 11.99 -8.52 29.92
CA VAL A 200 13.22 -8.34 29.13
C VAL A 200 14.21 -7.34 29.74
N VAL A 201 13.75 -6.43 30.62
CA VAL A 201 14.59 -5.41 31.26
C VAL A 201 14.58 -5.62 32.77
N PRO A 202 15.39 -6.52 33.36
CA PRO A 202 15.41 -6.69 34.82
C PRO A 202 15.88 -5.40 35.52
N LEU A 203 15.27 -5.04 36.66
CA LEU A 203 15.66 -3.84 37.43
C LEU A 203 16.93 -4.07 38.26
N ASP A 204 17.06 -5.29 38.80
CA ASP A 204 18.07 -5.59 39.82
C ASP A 204 19.32 -6.29 39.26
N SER A 205 19.35 -6.56 37.95
CA SER A 205 20.48 -7.21 37.30
C SER A 205 20.84 -6.57 35.97
N LYS A 206 22.04 -6.90 35.48
CA LYS A 206 22.43 -6.58 34.11
C LYS A 206 21.69 -7.53 33.14
N PRO A 207 21.21 -7.03 31.99
CA PRO A 207 20.62 -7.86 30.95
C PRO A 207 21.59 -8.92 30.44
N SER A 208 21.03 -10.02 29.92
CA SER A 208 21.78 -11.08 29.24
C SER A 208 22.61 -10.51 28.09
N VAL A 209 23.77 -11.12 27.84
CA VAL A 209 24.63 -10.80 26.68
C VAL A 209 23.89 -11.04 25.37
N ASP A 210 23.00 -12.03 25.34
CA ASP A 210 22.20 -12.41 24.17
C ASP A 210 20.88 -11.63 24.08
N SER A 211 20.72 -10.56 24.86
CA SER A 211 19.48 -9.77 24.82
C SER A 211 19.30 -9.08 23.47
N PRO A 212 18.17 -9.29 22.76
CA PRO A 212 17.92 -8.62 21.48
C PRO A 212 17.64 -7.11 21.64
N VAL A 213 17.43 -6.65 22.87
CA VAL A 213 17.11 -5.26 23.22
C VAL A 213 18.38 -4.46 23.55
N PHE A 214 19.30 -5.04 24.32
CA PHE A 214 20.44 -4.30 24.88
C PHE A 214 21.69 -4.34 23.99
N VAL A 215 21.70 -3.49 22.95
CA VAL A 215 22.89 -3.30 22.08
C VAL A 215 24.01 -2.45 22.69
N ALA A 216 23.75 -1.80 23.82
CA ALA A 216 24.73 -1.01 24.56
C ALA A 216 24.45 -1.09 26.07
N TRP A 217 25.49 -0.92 26.88
CA TRP A 217 25.35 -0.84 28.33
C TRP A 217 26.18 0.31 28.90
N PRO A 218 25.68 1.08 29.88
CA PRO A 218 26.45 2.13 30.53
C PRO A 218 27.74 1.57 31.14
N SER A 219 28.87 2.24 30.86
CA SER A 219 30.19 1.84 31.34
C SER A 219 31.08 3.08 31.51
N GLY A 220 32.33 2.92 31.95
CA GLY A 220 33.27 4.05 32.05
C GLY A 220 33.50 4.80 30.73
N LYS A 221 33.24 4.17 29.58
CA LYS A 221 33.41 4.78 28.24
C LYS A 221 32.12 5.30 27.62
N ILE A 222 30.96 4.83 28.06
CA ILE A 222 29.65 5.15 27.46
C ILE A 222 28.73 5.65 28.56
N THR A 223 28.27 6.90 28.42
CA THR A 223 27.36 7.49 29.39
C THR A 223 26.00 6.78 29.36
N LYS A 224 25.24 6.88 30.46
CA LYS A 224 23.86 6.35 30.51
C LYS A 224 22.98 6.92 29.39
N LYS A 225 23.15 8.20 29.04
CA LYS A 225 22.38 8.85 27.97
C LYS A 225 22.73 8.30 26.59
N GLU A 226 24.00 8.07 26.30
CA GLU A 226 24.44 7.50 25.02
C GLU A 226 24.02 6.04 24.86
N ALA A 227 24.14 5.24 25.93
CA ALA A 227 23.67 3.86 25.92
C ALA A 227 22.16 3.79 25.66
N ALA A 228 21.37 4.61 26.38
CA ALA A 228 19.93 4.68 26.16
C ALA A 228 19.59 5.07 24.72
N ARG A 229 20.29 6.06 24.16
CA ARG A 229 20.03 6.49 22.78
C ARG A 229 20.23 5.36 21.78
N LYS A 230 21.37 4.64 21.88
CA LYS A 230 21.65 3.47 21.02
C LYS A 230 20.59 2.38 21.14
N ILE A 231 20.12 2.10 22.36
CA ILE A 231 19.07 1.09 22.61
C ILE A 231 17.75 1.52 21.97
N ILE A 232 17.26 2.73 22.29
CA ILE A 232 15.96 3.24 21.82
C ILE A 232 15.97 3.38 20.29
N ASP A 233 17.03 3.94 19.70
CA ASP A 233 17.13 4.11 18.24
C ASP A 233 17.10 2.75 17.52
N ARG A 234 17.90 1.78 18.01
CA ARG A 234 17.90 0.44 17.43
C ARG A 234 16.56 -0.26 17.60
N PHE A 235 15.91 -0.08 18.75
CA PHE A 235 14.61 -0.66 19.03
C PHE A 235 13.52 -0.11 18.11
N MET A 236 13.43 1.21 17.94
CA MET A 236 12.46 1.84 17.04
C MET A 236 12.61 1.35 15.60
N LEU A 237 13.85 1.22 15.11
CA LEU A 237 14.12 0.72 13.75
C LEU A 237 13.65 -0.72 13.50
N ARG A 238 13.48 -1.52 14.56
CA ARG A 238 12.92 -2.87 14.46
C ARG A 238 11.43 -2.89 14.75
N ALA A 239 10.99 -2.08 15.71
CA ALA A 239 9.61 -2.06 16.19
C ALA A 239 8.66 -1.38 15.19
N PHE A 240 9.10 -0.29 14.55
CA PHE A 240 8.26 0.45 13.63
C PHE A 240 8.39 -0.13 12.22
N ARG A 241 7.27 -0.22 11.51
CA ARG A 241 7.21 -0.76 10.14
C ARG A 241 7.69 0.21 9.06
N ARG A 242 8.18 1.37 9.48
CA ARG A 242 8.82 2.40 8.67
C ARG A 242 9.92 3.06 9.49
N LEU A 243 10.72 3.89 8.83
CA LEU A 243 11.66 4.76 9.52
C LEU A 243 10.91 5.64 10.54
N PRO A 244 11.37 5.69 11.80
CA PRO A 244 10.82 6.59 12.81
C PRO A 244 10.98 8.04 12.36
N THR A 245 9.96 8.86 12.60
CA THR A 245 10.09 10.31 12.37
C THR A 245 10.95 10.95 13.45
N GLU A 246 11.43 12.17 13.19
CA GLU A 246 12.18 12.93 14.19
C GLU A 246 11.37 13.19 15.47
N ASP A 247 10.07 13.45 15.33
CA ASP A 247 9.16 13.68 16.46
C ASP A 247 8.94 12.40 17.28
N GLU A 248 8.77 11.24 16.62
CA GLU A 248 8.66 9.95 17.32
C GLU A 248 9.93 9.62 18.10
N ALA A 249 11.10 9.82 17.48
CA ALA A 249 12.37 9.64 18.15
C ALA A 249 12.51 10.59 19.35
N LYS A 250 12.19 11.87 19.15
CA LYS A 250 12.23 12.89 20.20
C LYS A 250 11.32 12.55 21.36
N GLU A 251 10.11 12.05 21.09
CA GLU A 251 9.16 11.69 22.14
C GLU A 251 9.67 10.50 22.98
N LEU A 252 10.16 9.44 22.35
CA LEU A 252 10.67 8.26 23.06
C LEU A 252 11.96 8.55 23.86
N HIS A 253 12.88 9.35 23.32
CA HIS A 253 14.01 9.87 24.09
C HIS A 253 13.53 10.80 25.24
N GLY A 254 12.45 11.54 25.02
CA GLY A 254 11.77 12.37 26.00
C GLY A 254 11.21 11.55 27.17
N VAL A 255 10.57 10.41 26.91
CA VAL A 255 10.08 9.47 27.93
C VAL A 255 11.23 9.01 28.83
N TYR A 256 12.34 8.57 28.24
CA TYR A 256 13.55 8.19 29.00
C TYR A 256 14.06 9.37 29.84
N ALA A 257 14.19 10.56 29.25
CA ALA A 257 14.72 11.74 29.95
C ALA A 257 13.84 12.18 31.12
N ARG A 258 12.51 12.19 30.95
CA ARG A 258 11.54 12.52 32.01
C ARG A 258 11.63 11.52 33.17
N SER A 259 11.68 10.23 32.85
CA SER A 259 11.86 9.17 33.84
C SER A 259 13.16 9.33 34.64
N ARG A 260 14.29 9.63 33.98
CA ARG A 260 15.56 9.91 34.67
C ARG A 260 15.50 11.17 35.53
N LYS A 261 14.82 12.23 35.07
CA LYS A 261 14.61 13.46 35.86
C LYS A 261 13.76 13.21 37.11
N ALA A 262 12.83 12.26 37.04
CA ALA A 262 12.02 11.81 38.17
C ALA A 262 12.79 10.90 39.17
N GLY A 263 14.08 10.65 38.94
CA GLY A 263 14.93 9.87 39.85
C GLY A 263 14.90 8.36 39.61
N GLU A 264 14.24 7.89 38.55
CA GLU A 264 14.17 6.45 38.27
C GLU A 264 15.50 5.86 37.78
N SER A 265 15.64 4.54 37.97
CA SER A 265 16.82 3.80 37.54
C SER A 265 16.96 3.81 36.02
N PHE A 266 18.18 3.54 35.53
CA PHE A 266 18.43 3.44 34.09
C PHE A 266 17.52 2.40 33.43
N GLN A 267 17.39 1.23 34.04
CA GLN A 267 16.56 0.13 33.56
C GLN A 267 15.08 0.51 33.54
N MET A 268 14.56 1.17 34.58
CA MET A 268 13.17 1.62 34.60
C MET A 268 12.90 2.65 33.49
N SER A 269 13.82 3.58 33.24
CA SER A 269 13.67 4.53 32.14
C SER A 269 13.71 3.89 30.76
N ILE A 270 14.49 2.81 30.59
CA ILE A 270 14.45 2.00 29.37
C ILE A 270 13.11 1.27 29.27
N ARG A 271 12.61 0.62 30.33
CA ARG A 271 11.27 -0.02 30.34
C ARG A 271 10.20 0.94 29.85
N ARG A 272 10.16 2.17 30.40
CA ARG A 272 9.17 3.19 30.01
C ARG A 272 9.30 3.60 28.54
N ALA A 273 10.51 3.81 28.05
CA ALA A 273 10.73 4.19 26.65
C ALA A 273 10.33 3.06 25.69
N LEU A 274 10.69 1.81 25.98
CA LEU A 274 10.31 0.66 25.17
C LEU A 274 8.81 0.40 25.23
N GLY A 275 8.20 0.51 26.41
CA GLY A 275 6.76 0.39 26.59
C GLY A 275 6.00 1.43 25.77
N ALA A 276 6.42 2.70 25.85
CA ALA A 276 5.85 3.78 25.04
C ALA A 276 5.96 3.51 23.53
N ALA A 277 7.07 2.94 23.07
CA ALA A 277 7.23 2.55 21.67
C ALA A 277 6.25 1.44 21.27
N LEU A 278 6.10 0.41 22.11
CA LEU A 278 5.24 -0.76 21.87
C LEU A 278 3.74 -0.49 22.01
N VAL A 279 3.33 0.68 22.51
CA VAL A 279 1.91 1.09 22.56
C VAL A 279 1.62 2.27 21.63
N SER A 280 2.62 2.70 20.86
CA SER A 280 2.48 3.79 19.90
C SER A 280 1.66 3.37 18.67
N PRO A 281 1.01 4.32 17.97
CA PRO A 281 0.34 4.02 16.70
C PRO A 281 1.28 3.39 15.66
N ALA A 282 2.55 3.82 15.61
CA ALA A 282 3.55 3.28 14.68
C ALA A 282 3.88 1.80 14.92
N PHE A 283 3.61 1.29 16.13
CA PHE A 283 3.77 -0.12 16.47
C PHE A 283 2.46 -0.91 16.39
N LEU A 284 1.37 -0.40 16.98
CA LEU A 284 0.11 -1.14 17.08
C LEU A 284 -0.68 -1.16 15.76
N LEU A 285 -0.50 -0.15 14.92
CA LEU A 285 -1.25 0.02 13.68
C LEU A 285 -0.40 -0.30 12.45
N LYS A 286 -1.06 -0.82 11.42
CA LYS A 286 -0.59 -0.97 10.06
C LYS A 286 -1.35 0.03 9.20
N SER A 287 -0.60 0.89 8.54
CA SER A 287 -1.08 1.82 7.52
C SER A 287 -0.30 1.52 6.26
N GLU A 288 -0.99 1.25 5.17
CA GLU A 288 -0.40 1.16 3.85
C GLU A 288 -0.57 2.54 3.21
N ILE A 289 0.54 3.24 3.01
CA ILE A 289 0.50 4.49 2.25
C ILE A 289 0.38 4.05 0.79
N ALA A 290 -0.81 4.17 0.22
CA ALA A 290 -0.95 4.21 -1.22
C ALA A 290 -0.06 5.36 -1.71
N GLN A 291 0.96 5.06 -2.52
CA GLN A 291 1.66 6.13 -3.22
C GLN A 291 0.64 6.80 -4.13
N ASP A 292 0.45 8.11 -3.99
CA ASP A 292 -0.21 8.90 -5.03
C ASP A 292 0.64 8.75 -6.29
N THR A 293 0.20 7.89 -7.19
CA THR A 293 0.69 7.85 -8.57
C THR A 293 -0.27 8.72 -9.37
N ASP A 294 0.25 9.88 -9.79
CA ASP A 294 -0.42 10.88 -10.64
C ASP A 294 -1.16 10.27 -11.85
#